data_AF-A0A975BNF4-F1
#
_entry.id   AF-A0A975BNF4-F1
#
_cell.length_a   1.000
_cell.length_b   1.000
_cell.length_c   1.000
_cell.angle_alpha   90.00
_cell.angle_beta   90.00
_cell.angle_gamma   90.00
#
_symmetry.space_group_name_H-M   'P 1'
#
loop_
_entity.id
_entity.type
_entity.pdbx_description
1 polymer ?
#
loop_
_entity_poly.entity_id
_entity_poly.type
_entity_poly.pdbx_seq_one_letter_code
_entity_poly.pdbx_strand_id
1 'polypeptide(L)'
;MKTGIIIYVLGNDPSDDAFDEKKAVKELEVGADKVEVVFSGEKHFDIMDAWFKLTTKGMHRIVCMFGEIAEHSAIKLTGREFQLCGY
;
A
#
# COMPACT_ATOMS: atom_id res chain seq x y z
N MET A 1 2.93 14.68 13.60
CA MET A 1 3.84 13.99 12.67
C MET A 1 2.99 13.25 11.66
N LYS A 2 3.13 13.51 10.36
CA LYS A 2 2.27 12.89 9.33
C LYS A 2 2.79 11.50 8.96
N THR A 3 1.88 10.54 8.86
CA THR A 3 2.16 9.12 8.62
C THR A 3 1.64 8.70 7.24
N GLY A 4 2.53 8.13 6.43
CA GLY A 4 2.19 7.44 5.20
C GLY A 4 2.23 5.92 5.40
N ILE A 5 1.33 5.20 4.73
CA ILE A 5 1.39 3.74 4.63
C ILE A 5 1.53 3.34 3.17
N ILE A 6 2.39 2.35 2.91
CA ILE A 6 2.45 1.63 1.65
C ILE A 6 1.90 0.23 1.92
N ILE A 7 0.89 -0.21 1.18
CA ILE A 7 0.40 -1.59 1.24
C ILE A 7 1.00 -2.33 0.05
N TYR A 8 1.95 -3.22 0.33
CA TYR A 8 2.54 -4.10 -0.67
C TYR A 8 1.72 -5.39 -0.74
N VAL A 9 0.98 -5.55 -1.83
CA VAL A 9 0.06 -6.67 -2.04
C VAL A 9 0.76 -7.79 -2.81
N LEU A 10 0.91 -8.94 -2.15
CA LEU A 10 1.39 -10.19 -2.74
C LEU A 10 0.22 -10.87 -3.47
N GLY A 11 0.40 -11.11 -4.77
CA GLY A 11 -0.63 -11.66 -5.63
C GLY A 11 -0.54 -11.05 -7.02
N ASN A 12 -1.11 -11.73 -8.02
CA ASN A 12 -1.17 -11.19 -9.37
C ASN A 12 -1.94 -9.87 -9.33
N ASP A 13 -1.37 -8.83 -9.94
CA ASP A 13 -2.07 -7.59 -10.28
C ASP A 13 -3.46 -7.98 -10.84
N PRO A 14 -4.57 -7.61 -10.18
CA PRO A 14 -5.86 -7.77 -10.77
C PRO A 14 -5.89 -6.79 -11.94
N SER A 15 -5.40 -7.21 -13.10
CA SER A 15 -5.49 -6.51 -14.39
C SER A 15 -6.95 -6.33 -14.87
N ASP A 16 -7.89 -6.41 -13.94
CA ASP A 16 -9.31 -6.41 -14.11
C ASP A 16 -9.81 -5.16 -13.40
N ASP A 17 -10.47 -4.26 -14.13
CA ASP A 17 -11.10 -3.02 -13.63
C ASP A 17 -12.11 -3.25 -12.48
N ALA A 18 -12.31 -4.51 -12.08
CA ALA A 18 -13.15 -4.96 -10.98
C ALA A 18 -12.52 -4.79 -9.59
N PHE A 19 -11.19 -4.59 -9.46
CA PHE A 19 -10.57 -4.37 -8.16
C PHE A 19 -10.62 -2.89 -7.75
N ASP A 20 -11.53 -2.54 -6.85
CA ASP A 20 -11.62 -1.20 -6.28
C ASP A 20 -10.61 -1.02 -5.15
N GLU A 21 -9.41 -0.57 -5.50
CA GLU A 21 -8.33 -0.26 -4.55
C GLU A 21 -8.78 0.70 -3.44
N LYS A 22 -9.58 1.72 -3.77
CA LYS A 22 -10.02 2.72 -2.79
C LYS A 22 -10.94 2.09 -1.77
N LYS A 23 -11.83 1.22 -2.21
CA LYS A 23 -12.70 0.45 -1.32
C LYS A 23 -11.89 -0.50 -0.45
N ALA A 24 -10.98 -1.28 -1.05
CA ALA A 24 -10.14 -2.23 -0.32
C ALA A 24 -9.28 -1.54 0.75
N VAL A 25 -8.66 -0.40 0.44
CA VAL A 25 -7.89 0.40 1.41
C VAL A 25 -8.77 0.95 2.52
N LYS A 26 -9.99 1.38 2.20
CA LYS A 26 -10.93 1.90 3.20
C LYS A 26 -11.38 0.83 4.19
N GLU A 27 -11.56 -0.41 3.72
CA GLU A 27 -11.94 -1.56 4.56
C GLU A 27 -10.81 -2.03 5.50
N LEU A 28 -9.55 -1.70 5.20
CA LEU A 28 -8.42 -2.04 6.07
C LEU A 28 -8.34 -1.20 7.36
N GLU A 29 -9.11 -0.11 7.46
CA GLU A 29 -9.17 0.79 8.63
C GLU A 29 -7.79 1.23 9.16
N VAL A 30 -6.82 1.40 8.25
CA VAL A 30 -5.45 1.76 8.62
C VAL A 30 -5.34 3.24 9.03
N GLY A 31 -4.74 3.49 10.19
CA GLY A 31 -4.56 4.84 10.73
C GLY A 31 -3.39 5.60 10.09
N ALA A 32 -3.59 6.17 8.91
CA ALA A 32 -2.59 7.01 8.24
C ALA A 32 -3.18 8.25 7.56
N ASP A 33 -2.36 9.29 7.39
CA ASP A 33 -2.73 10.50 6.66
C ASP A 33 -2.82 10.23 5.14
N LYS A 34 -1.98 9.34 4.63
CA LYS A 34 -2.02 8.86 3.24
C LYS A 34 -1.66 7.39 3.13
N VAL A 35 -2.33 6.72 2.20
CA VAL A 35 -2.08 5.32 1.86
C VAL A 35 -1.81 5.23 0.36
N GLU A 36 -0.82 4.44 -0.01
CA GLU A 36 -0.55 4.04 -1.40
C GLU A 36 -0.52 2.50 -1.45
N VAL A 37 -0.97 1.91 -2.55
CA VAL A 37 -1.00 0.45 -2.77
C VAL A 37 -0.02 0.12 -3.89
N VAL A 38 0.70 -0.99 -3.74
CA VAL A 38 1.66 -1.49 -4.74
C VAL A 38 1.41 -3.00 -4.90
N PHE A 39 1.19 -3.46 -6.13
CA PHE A 39 1.00 -4.89 -6.39
C PHE A 39 2.32 -5.58 -6.78
N SER A 40 2.49 -6.80 -6.27
CA SER A 40 3.62 -7.66 -6.63
C SER A 40 3.53 -8.06 -8.11
N GLY A 41 4.36 -7.43 -8.95
CA GLY A 41 4.40 -7.71 -10.39
C GLY A 41 3.89 -6.56 -11.26
N GLU A 42 3.43 -5.46 -10.64
CA GLU A 42 3.13 -4.22 -11.33
C GLU A 42 4.40 -3.65 -12.00
N LYS A 43 4.29 -3.24 -13.27
CA LYS A 43 5.44 -2.78 -14.06
C LYS A 43 5.70 -1.27 -14.00
N HIS A 44 4.73 -0.50 -13.52
CA HIS A 44 4.72 0.96 -13.67
C HIS A 44 4.76 1.74 -12.37
N PHE A 45 4.48 1.10 -11.23
CA PHE A 45 4.49 1.73 -9.94
C PHE A 45 5.02 0.75 -8.90
N ASP A 46 6.16 1.07 -8.29
CA ASP A 46 6.80 0.21 -7.29
C ASP A 46 6.85 0.86 -5.89
N ILE A 47 7.48 0.15 -4.94
CA ILE A 47 7.65 0.62 -3.57
C ILE A 47 8.44 1.94 -3.52
N MET A 48 9.44 2.12 -4.40
CA MET A 48 10.25 3.33 -4.45
C MET A 48 9.45 4.52 -4.97
N ASP A 49 8.61 4.31 -5.99
CA ASP A 49 7.70 5.33 -6.51
C ASP A 49 6.69 5.76 -5.43
N ALA A 50 6.07 4.79 -4.75
CA ALA A 50 5.14 5.04 -3.65
C ALA A 50 5.82 5.78 -2.50
N TRP A 51 7.04 5.38 -2.14
CA TRP A 51 7.81 6.03 -1.09
C TRP A 51 8.18 7.47 -1.46
N PHE A 52 8.66 7.72 -2.67
CA PHE A 52 8.97 9.06 -3.17
C PHE A 52 7.71 9.95 -3.19
N LYS A 53 6.59 9.42 -3.65
CA LYS A 53 5.29 10.12 -3.68
C LYS A 53 4.82 10.50 -2.28
N LEU A 54 4.93 9.61 -1.29
CA LEU A 54 4.58 9.91 0.10
C LEU A 54 5.53 10.96 0.72
N THR A 55 6.83 10.85 0.45
CA THR A 55 7.84 11.78 0.96
C THR A 55 7.63 13.19 0.40
N THR A 56 7.42 13.33 -0.91
CA THR A 56 7.11 14.64 -1.55
C THR A 56 5.79 15.25 -1.06
N LYS A 57 4.87 14.43 -0.55
CA LYS A 57 3.61 14.87 0.09
C LYS A 57 3.77 15.21 1.59
N GLY A 58 4.99 15.20 2.12
CA GLY A 58 5.31 15.60 3.51
C GLY A 58 5.02 14.53 4.56
N MET A 59 4.99 13.25 4.18
CA MET A 59 4.93 12.14 5.14
C MET A 59 6.32 11.90 5.72
N HIS A 60 6.44 11.93 7.05
CA HIS A 60 7.72 11.79 7.75
C HIS A 60 7.93 10.40 8.34
N ARG A 61 6.83 9.71 8.64
CA ARG A 61 6.85 8.31 9.05
C ARG A 61 6.16 7.50 7.97
N ILE A 62 6.89 6.59 7.34
CA ILE A 62 6.35 5.76 6.25
C ILE A 62 6.49 4.30 6.64
N VAL A 63 5.36 3.59 6.72
CA VAL A 63 5.32 2.17 7.08
C VAL A 63 4.89 1.38 5.86
N CYS A 64 5.66 0.35 5.50
CA CYS A 64 5.28 -0.62 4.49
C CYS A 64 4.63 -1.82 5.19
N MET A 65 3.39 -2.13 4.82
CA MET A 65 2.61 -3.28 5.31
C MET A 65 2.44 -4.28 4.19
N PHE A 66 2.53 -5.57 4.51
CA PHE A 66 2.34 -6.63 3.52
C PHE A 66 0.91 -7.15 3.57
N GLY A 67 0.24 -7.20 2.42
CA GLY A 67 -1.08 -7.78 2.24
C GLY A 67 -1.08 -8.89 1.20
N GLU A 68 -2.13 -9.70 1.21
CA GLU A 68 -2.44 -10.68 0.17
C GLU A 68 -3.86 -10.43 -0.35
N ILE A 69 -4.11 -10.73 -1.62
CA ILE A 69 -5.47 -10.70 -2.18
C ILE A 69 -6.24 -11.90 -1.61
N ALA A 70 -7.32 -11.61 -0.89
CA ALA A 70 -8.25 -12.60 -0.35
C ALA A 70 -9.45 -12.81 -1.30
N GLU A 71 -10.30 -13.78 -0.96
CA GLU A 71 -11.58 -13.97 -1.65
C GLU A 71 -12.41 -12.67 -1.64
N HIS A 72 -13.18 -12.43 -2.71
CA HIS A 72 -14.01 -11.22 -2.91
C HIS A 72 -13.27 -9.89 -3.11
N SER A 73 -12.04 -9.91 -3.64
CA SER A 73 -11.28 -8.68 -3.93
C SER A 73 -10.96 -7.84 -2.69
N ALA A 74 -10.86 -8.49 -1.52
CA ALA A 74 -10.42 -7.85 -0.30
C ALA A 74 -8.90 -7.97 -0.14
N ILE A 75 -8.28 -6.98 0.52
CA ILE A 75 -6.88 -7.09 0.96
C ILE A 75 -6.87 -7.63 2.38
N LYS A 76 -6.10 -8.68 2.61
CA LYS A 76 -5.83 -9.19 3.96
C LYS A 76 -4.40 -8.87 4.35
N LEU A 77 -4.22 -8.05 5.39
CA LEU A 77 -2.89 -7.78 5.94
C LEU A 77 -2.31 -9.04 6.59
N THR A 78 -1.04 -9.27 6.33
CA THR A 78 -0.28 -10.42 6.85
C THR A 78 0.22 -10.19 8.29
N GLY A 79 0.07 -8.96 8.80
CA GLY A 79 0.62 -8.53 10.09
C GLY A 79 2.12 -8.25 10.07
N ARG A 80 2.78 -8.41 8.91
CA ARG A 80 4.18 -8.00 8.72
C ARG A 80 4.22 -6.55 8.28
N GLU A 81 5.02 -5.76 8.97
CA GLU A 81 5.25 -4.35 8.65
C GLU A 81 6.71 -3.98 8.89
N PHE A 82 7.23 -3.06 8.07
CA PHE A 82 8.53 -2.43 8.31
C PHE A 82 8.42 -0.93 8.07
N GLN A 83 9.09 -0.15 8.92
CA GLN A 83 9.22 1.28 8.70
C GLN A 83 10.31 1.52 7.66
N LEU A 84 9.96 2.27 6.61
CA LEU A 84 10.94 2.75 5.65
C LEU A 84 11.66 3.95 6.28
N CYS A 85 12.97 3.82 6.37
CA CYS A 85 13.87 4.83 6.91
C CYS A 85 14.85 5.23 5.82
N GLY A 86 15.00 6.52 5.58
CA GLY A 86 15.91 7.06 4.58
C GLY A 86 15.59 8.52 4.33
N TYR A 87 16.65 9.26 4.01
CA TYR A 87 16.79 10.72 4.07
C TYR A 87 16.93 11.32 5.47
#